data_AF-A0A3D0P9M3-F1
#
_entry.id   AF-A0A3D0P9M3-F1
#
_cell.length_a   1.000
_cell.length_b   1.000
_cell.length_c   1.000
_cell.angle_alpha   90.00
_cell.angle_beta   90.00
_cell.angle_gamma   90.00
#
_symmetry.space_group_name_H-M   'P 1'
#
loop_
_entity.id
_entity.type
_entity.pdbx_description
1 polymer ?
#
loop_
_entity_poly.entity_id
_entity_poly.type
_entity_poly.pdbx_seq_one_letter_code
_entity_poly.pdbx_strand_id
1 'polypeptide(L)'
;WGLPFEPGDSLLLSDAEHPGVVAACQELARRQGLTISWFSARDCRSDAALLESLEAALEPSTRLVVLSHLLWNSGLAMPIEAVAARLKQHPR
;
A
#
# COMPACT_ATOMS: atom_id res chain seq x y z
N TRP A 1 13.22 -2.75 16.98
CA TRP A 1 13.58 -1.76 15.94
C TRP A 1 12.76 -2.05 14.71
N GLY A 2 11.86 -1.14 14.34
CA GLY A 2 10.83 -1.32 13.32
C GLY A 2 9.56 -0.55 13.68
N LEU A 3 8.57 -0.51 12.77
CA LEU A 3 7.25 0.04 13.08
C LEU A 3 6.55 -0.81 14.17
N PRO A 4 5.77 -0.20 15.09
CA PRO A 4 5.13 -0.91 16.20
C PRO A 4 3.84 -1.60 15.73
N PHE A 5 4.00 -2.74 15.04
CA PHE A 5 2.87 -3.56 14.61
C PHE A 5 2.27 -4.37 15.76
N GLU A 6 0.96 -4.56 15.69
CA GLU A 6 0.17 -5.37 16.61
C GLU A 6 -0.43 -6.57 15.86
N PRO A 7 -0.71 -7.70 16.54
CA PRO A 7 -1.41 -8.81 15.91
C PRO A 7 -2.74 -8.37 15.30
N GLY A 8 -2.96 -8.70 14.03
CA GLY A 8 -4.15 -8.28 13.27
C GLY A 8 -3.95 -7.05 12.39
N ASP A 9 -2.82 -6.34 12.51
CA ASP A 9 -2.43 -5.30 11.56
C ASP A 9 -2.20 -5.91 10.15
N SER A 10 -2.52 -5.13 9.12
CA SER A 10 -2.32 -5.50 7.71
C SER A 10 -1.46 -4.49 6.96
N LEU A 11 -0.74 -5.00 5.95
CA LEU A 11 0.02 -4.22 4.98
C LEU A 11 -0.75 -4.17 3.66
N LEU A 12 -1.00 -2.98 3.13
CA LEU A 12 -1.63 -2.79 1.83
C LEU A 12 -0.58 -2.42 0.78
N LEU A 13 -0.36 -3.28 -0.21
CA LEU A 13 0.66 -3.10 -1.25
C LEU A 13 0.03 -2.77 -2.61
N SER A 14 0.71 -1.97 -3.43
CA SER A 14 0.34 -1.81 -4.83
C SER A 14 0.71 -3.05 -5.65
N ASP A 15 -0.10 -3.41 -6.65
CA ASP A 15 0.19 -4.49 -7.62
C ASP A 15 1.35 -4.17 -8.60
N ALA A 16 1.99 -3.02 -8.44
CA ALA A 16 3.08 -2.52 -9.26
C ALA A 16 4.42 -2.44 -8.52
N GLU A 17 4.52 -2.96 -7.29
CA GLU A 17 5.76 -2.93 -6.52
C GLU A 17 6.85 -3.88 -7.08
N HIS A 18 8.11 -3.51 -6.86
CA HIS A 18 9.24 -4.34 -7.25
C HIS A 18 9.28 -5.66 -6.44
N PRO A 19 9.61 -6.81 -7.03
CA PRO A 19 9.59 -8.11 -6.32
C PRO A 19 10.42 -8.15 -5.03
N GLY A 20 11.53 -7.40 -4.99
CA GLY A 20 12.35 -7.27 -3.76
C GLY A 20 11.62 -6.58 -2.60
N VAL A 21 10.77 -5.59 -2.89
CA VAL A 21 9.92 -4.94 -1.88
C VAL A 21 8.85 -5.91 -1.41
N VAL A 22 8.20 -6.60 -2.35
CA VAL A 22 7.19 -7.62 -2.03
C VAL A 22 7.76 -8.70 -1.12
N ALA A 23 8.93 -9.26 -1.44
CA ALA A 23 9.60 -10.27 -0.62
C ALA A 23 9.94 -9.76 0.78
N ALA A 24 10.38 -8.51 0.91
CA ALA A 24 10.65 -7.89 2.21
C ALA A 24 9.37 -7.74 3.04
N CYS A 25 8.26 -7.30 2.43
CA CYS A 25 6.96 -7.21 3.08
C CYS A 25 6.42 -8.59 3.49
N GLN A 26 6.57 -9.61 2.65
CA GLN A 26 6.19 -10.99 2.98
C GLN A 26 6.97 -11.52 4.18
N GLU A 27 8.28 -11.29 4.24
CA GLU A 27 9.08 -11.69 5.41
C GLU A 27 8.72 -10.89 6.66
N LEU A 28 8.41 -9.61 6.53
CA LEU A 28 7.91 -8.80 7.64
C LEU A 28 6.59 -9.35 8.18
N ALA A 29 5.62 -9.60 7.29
CA ALA A 29 4.32 -10.15 7.64
C ALA A 29 4.45 -11.52 8.31
N ARG A 30 5.29 -12.40 7.78
CA ARG A 30 5.56 -13.73 8.38
C ARG A 30 6.17 -13.62 9.78
N ARG A 31 7.10 -12.67 10.01
CA ARG A 31 7.77 -12.50 11.31
C ARG A 31 6.88 -11.84 12.36
N GLN A 32 5.98 -10.97 11.94
CA GLN A 32 5.14 -10.14 12.83
C GLN A 32 3.69 -10.62 12.91
N GLY A 33 3.30 -11.67 12.17
CA GLY A 33 1.92 -12.17 12.15
C GLY A 33 0.92 -11.24 11.46
N LEU A 34 1.38 -10.51 10.43
CA LEU A 34 0.57 -9.56 9.67
C LEU A 34 -0.06 -10.24 8.46
N THR A 35 -1.12 -9.62 7.93
CA THR A 35 -1.67 -9.96 6.61
C THR A 35 -1.20 -8.97 5.54
N ILE A 36 -1.22 -9.40 4.28
CA ILE A 36 -0.94 -8.54 3.13
C ILE A 36 -2.18 -8.50 2.25
N SER A 37 -2.67 -7.29 1.98
CA SER A 37 -3.70 -6.99 0.99
C SER A 37 -3.09 -6.19 -0.16
N TRP A 38 -3.85 -6.07 -1.26
CA TRP A 38 -3.39 -5.45 -2.50
C TRP A 38 -4.41 -4.47 -3.05
N PHE A 39 -3.93 -3.39 -3.68
CA PHE A 39 -4.74 -2.50 -4.51
C PHE A 39 -4.15 -2.39 -5.91
N SER A 40 -4.98 -2.05 -6.89
CA SER A 40 -4.51 -1.86 -8.25
C SER A 40 -3.94 -0.47 -8.44
N ALA A 41 -2.70 -0.40 -8.91
CA ALA A 41 -2.06 0.84 -9.33
C ALA A 41 -1.64 0.78 -10.81
N ARG A 42 -1.34 -0.41 -11.32
CA ARG A 42 -0.88 -0.63 -12.71
C ARG A 42 -1.91 -0.24 -13.77
N ASP A 43 -3.18 -0.52 -13.50
CA ASP A 43 -4.26 -0.31 -14.47
C ASP A 43 -4.96 1.04 -14.34
N CYS A 44 -4.65 1.79 -13.29
CA CYS A 44 -5.14 3.16 -13.12
C CYS A 44 -4.57 4.07 -14.23
N ARG A 45 -5.43 4.93 -14.77
CA ARG A 45 -5.09 5.90 -15.84
C ARG A 45 -5.29 7.35 -15.40
N SER A 46 -5.69 7.56 -14.14
CA SER A 46 -5.88 8.87 -13.53
C SER A 46 -5.65 8.78 -12.02
N ASP A 47 -5.34 9.92 -11.42
CA ASP A 47 -5.19 10.05 -9.96
C ASP A 47 -6.47 9.64 -9.23
N ALA A 48 -7.64 10.00 -9.77
CA ALA A 48 -8.94 9.63 -9.20
C ALA A 48 -9.13 8.11 -9.17
N ALA A 49 -8.86 7.40 -10.28
CA ALA A 49 -8.98 5.94 -10.33
C ALA A 49 -8.01 5.24 -9.36
N LEU A 50 -6.83 5.82 -9.15
CA LEU A 50 -5.85 5.30 -8.20
C LEU A 50 -6.32 5.49 -6.74
N LEU A 51 -6.86 6.66 -6.41
CA LEU A 51 -7.42 6.95 -5.09
C LEU A 51 -8.64 6.06 -4.80
N GLU A 52 -9.53 5.88 -5.78
CA GLU A 52 -10.67 4.96 -5.67
C GLU A 52 -10.21 3.51 -5.42
N SER A 53 -9.21 3.02 -6.17
CA SER A 53 -8.69 1.67 -5.94
C SER A 53 -8.02 1.51 -4.57
N LEU A 54 -7.28 2.54 -4.12
CA LEU A 54 -6.67 2.55 -2.79
C LEU A 54 -7.75 2.46 -1.72
N GLU A 55 -8.77 3.31 -1.79
CA GLU A 55 -9.85 3.39 -0.81
C GLU A 55 -10.68 2.12 -0.74
N ALA A 56 -10.97 1.51 -1.88
CA ALA A 56 -11.71 0.25 -1.94
C ALA A 56 -10.96 -0.91 -1.27
N ALA A 57 -9.63 -0.82 -1.17
CA ALA A 57 -8.77 -1.83 -0.55
C ALA A 57 -8.35 -1.48 0.89
N LEU A 58 -8.64 -0.27 1.38
CA LEU A 58 -8.35 0.12 2.75
C LEU A 58 -9.29 -0.61 3.71
N GLU A 59 -8.71 -1.19 4.74
CA GLU A 59 -9.43 -1.84 5.83
C GLU A 59 -9.11 -1.14 7.16
N PRO A 60 -9.99 -1.24 8.19
CA PRO A 60 -9.67 -0.77 9.53
C PRO A 60 -8.37 -1.35 10.10
N SER A 61 -7.97 -2.54 9.65
CA SER A 61 -6.72 -3.21 10.02
C SER A 61 -5.47 -2.64 9.33
N THR A 62 -5.64 -1.79 8.30
CA THR A 62 -4.52 -1.34 7.45
C THR A 62 -3.60 -0.42 8.22
N ARG A 63 -2.39 -0.93 8.52
CA ARG A 63 -1.40 -0.20 9.30
C ARG A 63 -0.31 0.45 8.47
N LEU A 64 -0.02 -0.10 7.31
CA LEU A 64 0.99 0.43 6.40
C LEU A 64 0.55 0.26 4.96
N VAL A 65 0.61 1.34 4.18
CA VAL A 65 0.46 1.29 2.73
C VAL A 65 1.85 1.38 2.10
N VAL A 66 2.14 0.50 1.15
CA VAL A 66 3.41 0.43 0.41
C VAL A 66 3.14 0.67 -1.06
N LEU A 67 3.75 1.72 -1.58
CA LEU A 67 3.57 2.18 -2.95
C LEU A 67 4.83 2.93 -3.43
N SER A 68 5.17 2.78 -4.71
CA SER A 68 6.30 3.47 -5.36
C SER A 68 5.92 4.83 -5.96
N HIS A 69 6.61 5.94 -5.63
CA HIS A 69 6.31 7.26 -6.21
C HIS A 69 6.26 7.24 -7.74
N LEU A 70 7.21 6.54 -8.37
CA LEU A 70 7.23 6.31 -9.81
C LEU A 70 7.23 4.80 -10.05
N LEU A 71 6.23 4.31 -10.77
CA LEU A 71 6.10 2.88 -11.04
C LEU A 71 7.23 2.39 -11.94
N TRP A 72 7.99 1.40 -11.48
CA TRP A 72 9.16 0.88 -12.20
C TRP A 72 8.81 0.19 -13.52
N ASN A 73 7.58 -0.28 -13.68
CA ASN A 73 7.10 -1.03 -14.84
C ASN A 73 6.48 -0.14 -15.94
N SER A 74 5.89 1.01 -15.59
CA SER A 74 5.13 1.87 -16.50
C SER A 74 5.61 3.31 -16.55
N GLY A 75 6.41 3.75 -15.58
CA GLY A 75 6.79 5.15 -15.43
C GLY A 75 5.66 6.07 -14.97
N LEU A 76 4.52 5.52 -14.53
CA LEU A 76 3.43 6.32 -13.98
C LEU A 76 3.87 6.96 -12.66
N ALA A 77 3.71 8.27 -12.55
CA ALA A 77 3.90 8.99 -11.30
C ALA A 77 2.62 8.89 -10.45
N MET A 78 2.74 8.42 -9.21
CA MET A 78 1.62 8.35 -8.28
C MET A 78 1.37 9.70 -7.59
N PRO A 79 0.10 10.07 -7.34
CA PRO A 79 -0.27 11.31 -6.68
C PRO A 79 -0.03 11.23 -5.16
N ILE A 80 1.23 11.24 -4.73
CA ILE A 80 1.64 11.02 -3.33
C ILE A 80 0.97 11.99 -2.36
N GLU A 81 0.82 13.26 -2.72
CA GLU A 81 0.18 14.26 -1.86
C GLU A 81 -1.29 13.92 -1.61
N ALA A 82 -2.03 13.55 -2.66
CA ALA A 82 -3.44 13.19 -2.57
C ALA A 82 -3.62 11.88 -1.79
N VAL A 83 -2.76 10.89 -2.04
CA VAL A 83 -2.73 9.64 -1.28
C VAL A 83 -2.49 9.91 0.21
N ALA A 84 -1.46 10.71 0.54
CA ALA A 84 -1.17 11.04 1.93
C ALA A 84 -2.32 11.81 2.59
N ALA A 85 -2.98 12.73 1.88
CA ALA A 85 -4.15 13.45 2.38
C ALA A 85 -5.30 12.49 2.69
N ARG A 86 -5.57 11.52 1.80
CA ARG A 86 -6.61 10.50 1.99
C ARG A 86 -6.27 9.57 3.16
N LEU A 87 -5.04 9.08 3.26
CA LEU A 87 -4.61 8.20 4.34
C LEU A 87 -4.66 8.87 5.73
N LYS A 88 -4.43 10.18 5.81
CA LYS A 88 -4.60 10.95 7.06
C LYS A 88 -6.03 10.98 7.57
N GLN A 89 -7.02 10.81 6.67
CA GLN A 89 -8.44 10.77 7.04
C GLN A 89 -8.90 9.37 7.42
N HIS A 90 -8.13 8.33 7.10
CA HIS A 90 -8.46 6.97 7.46
C HIS A 90 -8.25 6.76 8.97
N PRO A 91 -9.27 6.26 9.70
CA PRO A 91 -9.12 5.97 11.11
C PRO A 91 -8.09 4.86 11.33
N ARG A 92 -7.43 4.89 12.48
CA ARG A 92 -6.55 3.81 12.91
C ARG A 92 -7.36 2.74 13.63
#